data_AF-A0A0F3P8F3-F1
#
_entry.id   AF-A0A0F3P8F3-F1
#
_cell.length_a   1.000
_cell.length_b   1.000
_cell.length_c   1.000
_cell.angle_alpha   90.00
_cell.angle_beta   90.00
_cell.angle_gamma   90.00
#
_symmetry.space_group_name_H-M   'P 1'
#
loop_
_entity.id
_entity.type
_entity.pdbx_description
1 polymer ?
#
loop_
_entity_poly.entity_id
_entity_poly.type
_entity_poly.pdbx_seq_one_letter_code
_entity_poly.pdbx_strand_id
1 'polypeptide(L)' 'MAGSYSYDLRMKLFKALDEGLSIVKACKIFNISRNTIYSHLQ' A
#
# COMPACT_ATOMS: atom_id res chain seq x y z
N MET A 1 7.53 -19.84 5.45
CA MET A 1 7.56 -19.43 4.03
C MET A 1 6.63 -18.24 3.90
N ALA A 2 7.16 -17.03 4.09
CA ALA A 2 6.37 -15.80 3.96
C ALA A 2 6.00 -15.69 2.49
N GLY A 3 4.77 -16.12 2.18
CA GLY A 3 4.29 -16.26 0.82
C GLY A 3 4.54 -14.99 0.02
N SER A 4 4.78 -15.17 -1.27
CA SER A 4 4.85 -14.16 -2.33
C SER A 4 3.54 -13.36 -2.48
N TYR A 5 2.91 -13.00 -1.37
CA TYR A 5 1.83 -12.06 -1.31
C TYR A 5 2.41 -10.67 -1.51
N SER A 6 2.23 -10.19 -2.74
CA SER A 6 1.98 -8.78 -3.02
C SER A 6 3.17 -7.83 -2.97
N TYR A 7 4.35 -8.23 -3.49
CA TYR A 7 5.34 -7.22 -3.91
C TYR A 7 4.73 -6.29 -4.97
N ASP A 8 4.02 -6.87 -5.95
CA ASP A 8 3.26 -6.11 -6.95
C ASP A 8 2.20 -5.18 -6.35
N LEU A 9 1.47 -5.64 -5.33
CA LEU A 9 0.41 -4.85 -4.71
C LEU A 9 1.01 -3.73 -3.85
N ARG A 10 2.11 -4.00 -3.12
CA ARG A 10 2.89 -2.98 -2.42
C ARG A 10 3.47 -1.96 -3.39
N MET A 11 4.02 -2.40 -4.52
CA MET A 11 4.64 -1.51 -5.50
C MET A 11 3.60 -0.66 -6.23
N LYS A 12 2.42 -1.23 -6.56
CA LYS A 12 1.28 -0.47 -7.08
C LYS A 12 0.73 0.53 -6.07
N LEU A 13 0.66 0.13 -4.79
CA LEU A 13 0.24 1.02 -3.71
C LEU A 13 1.23 2.18 -3.53
N PHE A 14 2.53 1.90 -3.47
CA PHE A 14 3.58 2.91 -3.34
C PHE A 14 3.59 3.87 -4.53
N LYS A 15 3.43 3.35 -5.75
CA LYS A 15 3.35 4.19 -6.96
C LYS A 15 2.13 5.12 -6.94
N ALA A 16 0.96 4.62 -6.52
CA ALA A 16 -0.23 5.44 -6.36
C ALA A 16 -0.05 6.51 -5.26
N LEU A 17 0.58 6.16 -4.14
CA LEU A 17 0.89 7.10 -3.05
C LEU A 17 1.89 8.18 -3.50
N ASP A 18 2.91 7.81 -4.29
CA ASP A 18 3.94 8.70 -4.84
C ASP A 18 3.37 9.67 -5.90
N GLU A 19 2.40 9.23 -6.70
CA GLU A 19 1.60 10.09 -7.59
C GLU A 19 0.73 11.13 -6.83
N GLY A 20 0.83 11.18 -5.51
CA GLY A 20 0.12 12.15 -4.67
C GLY A 20 -1.30 11.70 -4.29
N LEU A 21 -1.66 10.42 -4.47
CA LEU A 21 -2.90 9.94 -3.86
C LEU A 21 -2.76 10.01 -2.34
N SER A 22 -3.71 10.71 -1.73
CA SER A 22 -3.91 10.69 -0.30
C SER A 22 -4.03 9.24 0.20
N ILE A 23 -3.29 8.90 1.26
CA ILE A 23 -3.24 7.56 1.88
C ILE A 23 -4.64 7.00 2.13
N VAL A 24 -5.61 7.86 2.44
CA VAL A 24 -7.01 7.49 2.68
C VAL A 24 -7.71 6.98 1.41
N LYS A 25 -7.41 7.56 0.24
CA LYS A 25 -7.93 7.07 -1.05
C LYS A 25 -7.27 5.76 -1.46
N ALA A 26 -5.96 5.65 -1.29
CA ALA A 26 -5.23 4.40 -1.55
C ALA A 26 -5.74 3.25 -0.66
N CYS A 27 -5.98 3.53 0.62
CA CYS A 27 -6.58 2.60 1.58
C CYS A 27 -7.96 2.08 1.13
N LYS A 28 -8.81 2.95 0.56
CA LYS A 28 -10.10 2.56 -0.03
C LYS A 28 -9.97 1.73 -1.32
N ILE A 29 -9.06 2.10 -2.22
CA ILE A 29 -8.90 1.44 -3.53
C ILE A 29 -8.32 0.03 -3.37
N PHE A 30 -7.29 -0.11 -2.54
CA PHE A 30 -6.58 -1.37 -2.37
C PHE A 30 -7.12 -2.22 -1.21
N ASN A 31 -8.12 -1.72 -0.47
CA ASN A 31 -8.70 -2.40 0.70
C ASN A 31 -7.64 -2.78 1.75
N ILE A 32 -6.59 -1.95 1.88
CA ILE A 32 -5.48 -2.18 2.82
C ILE A 32 -5.59 -1.17 3.95
N SER A 33 -5.53 -1.65 5.19
CA SER A 33 -5.56 -0.79 6.37
C SER A 33 -4.37 0.18 6.40
N ARG A 34 -4.60 1.39 6.90
CA ARG A 34 -3.54 2.40 7.15
C ARG A 34 -2.36 1.82 7.93
N ASN A 35 -2.63 0.90 8.85
CA ASN A 35 -1.60 0.25 9.66
C ASN A 35 -0.55 -0.49 8.81
N THR A 36 -0.97 -1.15 7.73
CA THR A 36 -0.07 -1.83 6.80
C THR A 36 0.79 -0.84 6.03
N ILE A 37 0.22 0.32 5.67
CA ILE A 37 0.94 1.40 4.98
C ILE A 37 1.99 2.02 5.91
N TYR A 38 1.61 2.34 7.15
CA TYR A 38 2.52 2.85 8.17
C TYR A 38 3.63 1.84 8.51
N SER A 39 3.30 0.55 8.59
CA SER A 39 4.27 -0.53 8.79
C SER A 39 5.21 -0.75 7.60
N HIS A 40 5.01 -0.06 6.46
CA HIS A 40 5.91 -0.08 5.30
C HIS A 40 6.66 1.23 5.08
N LEU A 41 6.21 2.31 5.74
CA LEU A 41 6.84 3.63 5.72
C LEU A 41 7.78 3.87 6.91
N GLN A 42 7.74 2.99 7.93
CA GLN A 42 8.68 2.94 9.05
C GLN A 42 9.84 2.00 8.74
#